data_AF-W9DPZ2-F1
#
_entry.id   AF-W9DPZ2-F1
#
_cell.length_a   1.000
_cell.length_b   1.000
_cell.length_c   1.000
_cell.angle_alpha   90.00
_cell.angle_beta   90.00
_cell.angle_gamma   90.00
#
_symmetry.space_group_name_H-M   'P 1'
#
loop_
_entity.id
_entity.type
_entity.pdbx_description
1 polymer ?
#
loop_
_entity_poly.entity_id
_entity_poly.type
_entity_poly.pdbx_seq_one_letter_code
_entity_poly.pdbx_strand_id
1 'polypeptide(L)' 'MVKIVHAQTVLTEDELAALKKKCNESSTKEALSMAVQHYLECEYTDLDDKMWTKKLEKVVQKKKQRKV' A
#
# COMPACT_ATOMS: atom_id res chain seq x y z
N MET A 1 3.91 18.73 -21.72
CA MET A 1 4.67 19.20 -20.55
C MET A 1 4.19 18.43 -19.34
N VAL A 2 5.06 17.70 -18.63
CA VAL A 2 4.68 17.01 -17.40
C VAL A 2 4.63 18.05 -16.28
N LYS A 3 3.46 18.25 -15.66
CA LYS A 3 3.34 19.08 -14.46
C LYS A 3 3.94 18.29 -13.29
N ILE A 4 5.12 18.71 -12.83
CA ILE A 4 5.76 18.12 -11.65
C ILE A 4 5.15 18.80 -10.42
N VAL A 5 4.54 18.00 -9.55
CA VAL A 5 3.98 18.47 -8.27
C VAL A 5 4.94 18.06 -7.17
N HIS A 6 5.40 19.04 -6.38
CA HIS A 6 6.19 18.79 -5.18
C HIS A 6 5.26 18.73 -3.96
N ALA A 7 5.35 17.66 -3.18
CA ALA A 7 4.62 17.50 -1.94
C ALA A 7 5.60 17.17 -0.81
N GLN A 8 5.43 17.84 0.34
CA GLN A 8 6.24 17.61 1.53
C GLN A 8 5.30 17.29 2.69
N THR A 9 5.64 16.25 3.45
CA THR A 9 4.92 15.85 4.66
C THR A 9 5.92 15.60 5.78
N VAL A 10 5.49 15.84 7.00
CA VAL A 10 6.28 15.54 8.20
C VAL A 10 5.90 14.15 8.68
N LEU A 11 6.91 13.30 8.89
CA LEU A 11 6.76 11.97 9.48
C LEU A 11 7.51 11.93 10.79
N THR A 12 6.93 11.27 11.80
CA THR A 12 7.61 11.05 13.08
C THR A 12 8.70 9.98 12.95
N GLU A 13 9.64 9.99 13.88
CA GLU A 13 10.72 8.99 13.91
C GLU A 13 10.18 7.57 14.10
N ASP A 14 9.12 7.40 14.90
CA ASP A 14 8.45 6.12 15.12
C ASP A 14 7.80 5.59 13.83
N GLU A 15 7.14 6.46 13.06
CA GLU A 15 6.54 6.08 11.78
C GLU A 15 7.61 5.67 10.76
N LEU A 16 8.73 6.39 10.71
CA LEU A 16 9.86 6.04 9.86
C LEU A 16 10.51 4.72 10.26
N ALA A 17 10.68 4.48 11.57
CA ALA A 17 11.22 3.22 12.08
C ALA A 17 10.29 2.04 11.75
N ALA A 18 8.98 2.23 11.92
CA ALA A 18 7.97 1.22 11.58
C ALA A 18 7.94 0.94 10.07
N LEU A 19 8.07 1.97 9.24
CA LEU A 19 8.11 1.83 7.78
C LEU A 19 9.34 1.03 7.34
N LYS A 20 10.53 1.42 7.82
CA LYS A 20 11.80 0.73 7.55
C LYS A 20 11.74 -0.74 7.93
N LYS A 21 11.17 -1.05 9.10
CA LYS A 21 10.98 -2.43 9.57
C LYS A 21 10.05 -3.22 8.65
N LYS A 22 8.98 -2.63 8.13
CA LYS A 22 8.04 -3.28 7.20
C LYS A 22 8.63 -3.49 5.81
N CYS A 23 9.40 -2.52 5.31
CA CYS A 23 10.09 -2.59 4.02
C CYS A 23 11.37 -3.44 4.09
N ASN A 24 11.83 -3.76 5.30
CA ASN A 24 13.12 -4.42 5.56
C ASN A 24 14.31 -3.63 4.98
N GLU A 25 14.21 -2.30 5.01
CA GLU A 25 15.17 -1.35 4.44
C GLU A 25 15.72 -0.41 5.52
N SER A 26 17.01 -0.06 5.43
CA SER A 26 17.67 0.86 6.38
C SER A 26 17.61 2.33 5.92
N SER A 27 17.56 2.54 4.61
CA SER A 27 17.48 3.86 3.98
C SER A 27 16.07 4.41 4.03
N THR A 28 15.91 5.64 4.54
CA THR A 28 14.60 6.33 4.56
C THR A 28 14.06 6.55 3.14
N LYS A 29 14.94 6.91 2.20
CA LYS A 29 14.57 7.18 0.81
C LYS A 29 14.01 5.92 0.14
N GLU A 30 14.70 4.79 0.30
CA GLU A 30 14.30 3.54 -0.36
C GLU A 30 13.01 2.99 0.25
N ALA A 31 12.88 3.02 1.58
CA ALA A 31 11.65 2.61 2.27
C ALA A 31 10.44 3.44 1.82
N LEU A 32 10.58 4.77 1.68
CA LEU A 32 9.52 5.64 1.17
C LEU A 32 9.20 5.37 -0.30
N SER A 33 10.21 5.19 -1.14
CA SER A 33 10.04 4.87 -2.57
C SER A 33 9.22 3.59 -2.75
N MET A 34 9.59 2.52 -2.02
CA MET A 34 8.85 1.26 -2.03
C MET A 34 7.42 1.41 -1.53
N ALA A 35 7.20 2.19 -0.47
CA ALA A 35 5.88 2.39 0.09
C ALA A 35 4.95 3.16 -0.86
N VAL A 36 5.48 4.19 -1.53
CA VAL A 36 4.73 4.96 -2.54
C VAL A 36 4.44 4.08 -3.75
N GLN A 37 5.41 3.32 -4.24
CA GLN A 37 5.20 2.39 -5.36
C GLN A 37 4.13 1.35 -5.01
N HIS A 38 4.22 0.77 -3.81
CA HIS A 38 3.22 -0.18 -3.34
C HIS A 38 1.83 0.43 -3.27
N TYR A 39 1.69 1.66 -2.78
CA TYR A 39 0.41 2.37 -2.74
C TYR A 39 -0.19 2.59 -4.12
N LEU A 40 0.63 2.97 -5.11
CA LEU A 40 0.20 3.22 -6.48
C LEU A 40 -0.21 1.93 -7.22
N GLU A 41 0.38 0.79 -6.87
CA GLU A 41 0.08 -0.51 -7.48
C GLU A 41 -0.97 -1.32 -6.69
N CYS A 42 -1.39 -0.84 -5.53
CA CYS A 42 -2.26 -1.58 -4.64
C CYS A 42 -3.68 -1.66 -5.20
N GLU A 43 -4.17 -2.88 -5.44
CA GLU A 43 -5.56 -3.14 -5.84
C GLU A 43 -6.63 -2.63 -4.85
N TYR A 44 -6.21 -2.19 -3.67
CA TYR A 44 -7.07 -1.66 -2.60
C TYR A 44 -6.99 -0.13 -2.46
N THR A 45 -6.28 0.58 -3.34
CA THR A 45 -6.22 2.05 -3.34
C THR A 45 -7.03 2.65 -4.49
N ASP A 46 -7.40 1.85 -5.50
CA ASP A 46 -8.37 2.22 -6.52
C ASP A 46 -9.78 2.35 -5.91
N LEU A 47 -10.33 3.57 -5.91
CA LEU A 47 -11.68 3.86 -5.42
C LEU A 47 -12.79 3.40 -6.40
N ASP A 48 -12.42 2.77 -7.51
CA ASP A 48 -13.34 2.20 -8.49
C ASP A 48 -14.06 0.93 -7.96
N ASP A 49 -15.25 0.67 -8.50
CA ASP A 49 -16.10 -0.48 -8.14
C ASP A 49 -15.39 -1.85 -8.24
N LYS A 50 -14.29 -1.93 -8.99
CA LYS A 50 -13.44 -3.12 -9.16
C LYS A 50 -12.71 -3.55 -7.89
N MET A 51 -12.45 -2.64 -6.95
CA MET A 51 -11.82 -2.96 -5.67
C MET A 51 -12.77 -3.74 -4.75
N TRP A 52 -14.03 -3.33 -4.70
CA TRP A 52 -15.06 -3.96 -3.87
C TRP A 52 -15.37 -5.38 -4.33
N THR A 53 -15.45 -5.61 -5.64
CA THR A 53 -15.69 -6.93 -6.23
C THR A 53 -14.56 -7.91 -5.89
N LYS A 54 -13.28 -7.54 -6.12
CA LYS A 54 -12.13 -8.39 -5.77
C LYS A 54 -12.07 -8.72 -4.27
N LYS A 55 -12.37 -7.75 -3.42
CA LYS A 55 -12.42 -7.94 -1.95
C LYS A 55 -13.52 -8.92 -1.56
N LEU A 56 -14.71 -8.80 -2.15
CA LEU A 56 -15.82 -9.74 -1.96
C LEU A 56 -15.46 -11.16 -2.44
N GLU A 57 -14.85 -11.30 -3.62
CA GLU A 57 -14.42 -12.59 -4.16
C GLU A 57 -13.43 -13.32 -3.24
N LYS A 58 -12.41 -12.61 -2.73
CA LYS A 58 -11.44 -13.17 -1.76
C LYS A 58 -12.12 -13.62 -0.46
N VAL A 59 -13.11 -12.88 0.04
CA VAL A 59 -13.88 -13.27 1.23
C VAL A 59 -14.74 -14.51 0.97
N VAL A 60 -15.38 -14.60 -0.18
CA VAL A 60 -16.20 -15.75 -0.59
C VAL A 60 -15.33 -17.01 -0.74
N GLN A 61 -14.17 -16.91 -1.39
CA GLN A 61 -13.21 -18.02 -1.52
C GLN A 61 -12.71 -18.50 -0.15
N LYS A 62 -12.34 -17.59 0.76
CA LYS A 62 -11.94 -17.95 2.14
C LYS A 62 -13.03 -18.67 2.92
N LYS A 63 -14.31 -18.29 2.73
CA LYS A 63 -15.44 -18.99 3.36
C LYS A 63 -15.69 -20.38 2.74
N LYS A 64 -15.45 -20.55 1.44
CA LYS A 64 -15.58 -21.84 0.75
C LYS A 64 -14.51 -22.84 1.18
N GLN A 65 -13.27 -22.38 1.39
CA GLN A 65 -12.16 -23.20 1.91
C GLN A 65 -12.33 -23.60 3.39
N ARG A 66 -13.09 -22.84 4.18
CA ARG A 66 -13.39 -23.14 5.59
C ARG A 66 -14.56 -24.10 5.81
N LYS A 67 -15.32 -24.41 4.77
CA LYS A 67 -16.48 -25.32 4.81
C LYS A 67 -16.18 -26.72 4.25
N VAL A 68 -14.91 -26.99 3.93
CA VAL A 68 -14.39 -28.31 3.57
C VAL A 68 -13.58 -28.84 4.73
#